data_AF-A0AAJ4N8S8-F1
#
_entry.id   AF-A0AAJ4N8S8-F1
#
_cell.length_a   1.000
_cell.length_b   1.000
_cell.length_c   1.000
_cell.angle_alpha   90.00
_cell.angle_beta   90.00
_cell.angle_gamma   90.00
#
_symmetry.space_group_name_H-M   'P 1'
#
loop_
_entity.id
_entity.type
_entity.pdbx_description
1 polymer ?
#
loop_
_entity_poly.entity_id
_entity_poly.type
_entity_poly.pdbx_seq_one_letter_code
_entity_poly.pdbx_strand_id
1 'polypeptide(L)'
;MSARDGGGPTRITDLPTPLLTEVAKRLTTENPVETLENITNFKLMNRSAREATQTEPLEIFHGRLKQLSTFVETLRNAVAHPTYLPGGDDLSEYHAERMLDEVAYRPALGGAYNNQDGPRDRYRGSTSGHWNEGQRSDVDSRINNVKGSVMNLAESVMEREIFVDDLMSSIRPIARSIKEAHNSARAELMSSDRERQERGR
;
A
#
# COMPACT_ATOMS: atom_id res chain seq x y z
N MET A 1 -41.45 -23.76 -34.13
CA MET A 1 -41.71 -23.41 -32.71
C MET A 1 -40.39 -23.42 -31.97
N SER A 2 -40.10 -22.27 -31.35
CA SER A 2 -39.09 -21.91 -30.35
C SER A 2 -37.73 -22.61 -30.30
N ALA A 3 -36.70 -21.84 -30.70
CA ALA A 3 -35.39 -21.86 -30.08
C ALA A 3 -35.52 -21.53 -28.59
N ARG A 4 -34.87 -22.32 -27.73
CA ARG A 4 -34.69 -22.03 -26.31
C ARG A 4 -33.19 -22.08 -26.05
N ASP A 5 -32.54 -20.97 -26.37
CA ASP A 5 -31.14 -20.72 -26.06
C ASP A 5 -31.03 -20.53 -24.54
N GLY A 6 -30.55 -21.58 -23.87
CA GLY A 6 -30.33 -21.58 -22.43
C GLY A 6 -29.03 -20.86 -22.12
N GLY A 7 -29.12 -19.54 -21.92
CA GLY A 7 -28.05 -18.74 -21.34
C GLY A 7 -27.68 -19.29 -19.98
N GLY A 8 -26.68 -20.16 -19.94
CA GLY A 8 -26.07 -20.64 -18.71
C GLY A 8 -25.54 -19.44 -17.91
N PRO A 9 -25.53 -19.51 -16.56
CA PRO A 9 -25.01 -18.43 -15.74
C PRO A 9 -23.57 -18.16 -16.16
N THR A 10 -23.31 -16.95 -16.64
CA THR A 10 -21.98 -16.49 -17.04
C THR A 10 -21.09 -16.60 -15.80
N ARG A 11 -20.15 -17.53 -15.81
CA ARG A 11 -19.24 -17.70 -14.67
C ARG A 11 -18.18 -16.61 -14.78
N ILE A 12 -17.66 -16.15 -13.65
CA ILE A 12 -16.54 -15.19 -13.62
C ILE A 12 -15.32 -15.72 -14.42
N THR A 13 -15.22 -17.04 -14.59
CA THR A 13 -14.20 -17.71 -15.43
C THR A 13 -14.32 -17.39 -16.92
N ASP A 14 -15.49 -16.93 -17.38
CA ASP A 14 -15.81 -16.70 -18.78
C ASP A 14 -15.62 -15.22 -19.17
N LEU A 15 -15.20 -14.38 -18.22
CA LEU A 15 -14.90 -12.99 -18.49
C LEU A 15 -13.57 -12.87 -19.27
N PRO A 16 -13.53 -12.02 -20.30
CA PRO A 16 -12.30 -11.75 -21.04
C PRO A 16 -11.27 -11.07 -20.14
N THR A 17 -9.99 -11.38 -20.37
CA THR A 17 -8.85 -10.88 -19.56
C THR A 17 -8.89 -9.37 -19.29
N PRO A 18 -9.21 -8.48 -20.25
CA PRO A 18 -9.30 -7.05 -19.98
C PRO A 18 -10.31 -6.68 -18.88
N LEU A 19 -11.47 -7.38 -18.81
CA LEU A 19 -12.46 -7.14 -17.76
C LEU A 19 -11.99 -7.65 -16.40
N LEU A 20 -11.28 -8.79 -16.38
CA LEU A 20 -10.68 -9.30 -15.13
C LEU A 20 -9.56 -8.39 -14.63
N THR A 21 -8.76 -7.80 -15.52
CA THR A 21 -7.74 -6.80 -15.16
C THR A 21 -8.39 -5.55 -14.55
N GLU A 22 -9.52 -5.07 -15.08
CA GLU A 22 -10.27 -3.96 -14.49
C GLU A 22 -10.85 -4.30 -13.11
N VAL A 23 -11.38 -5.51 -12.94
CA VAL A 23 -11.83 -6.00 -11.63
C VAL A 23 -10.67 -5.99 -10.65
N ALA A 24 -9.52 -6.53 -11.02
CA ALA A 24 -8.34 -6.59 -10.17
C ALA A 24 -7.83 -5.21 -9.73
N LYS A 25 -7.86 -4.19 -10.61
CA LYS A 25 -7.50 -2.81 -10.22
C LYS A 25 -8.46 -2.22 -9.19
N ARG A 26 -9.75 -2.55 -9.27
CA ARG A 26 -10.77 -2.08 -8.33
C ARG A 26 -10.71 -2.74 -6.95
N LEU A 27 -9.91 -3.79 -6.80
CA LEU A 27 -9.62 -4.40 -5.49
C LEU A 27 -8.62 -3.58 -4.66
N THR A 28 -8.05 -2.52 -5.21
CA THR A 28 -7.15 -1.63 -4.49
C THR A 28 -7.89 -0.79 -3.45
N THR A 29 -7.38 -0.76 -2.23
CA THR A 29 -7.93 0.02 -1.11
C THR A 29 -6.96 1.15 -0.72
N GLU A 30 -7.16 1.79 0.42
CA GLU A 30 -6.18 2.73 0.98
C GLU A 30 -5.09 2.02 1.80
N ASN A 31 -5.33 0.77 2.19
CA ASN A 31 -4.42 -0.05 2.98
C ASN A 31 -3.63 -1.01 2.06
N PRO A 32 -2.29 -0.92 2.01
CA PRO A 32 -1.47 -1.79 1.17
C PRO A 32 -1.57 -3.27 1.56
N VAL A 33 -1.75 -3.61 2.84
CA VAL A 33 -1.89 -4.99 3.32
C VAL A 33 -3.22 -5.59 2.85
N GLU A 34 -4.32 -4.86 3.08
CA GLU A 34 -5.65 -5.25 2.60
C GLU A 34 -5.69 -5.35 1.07
N THR A 35 -5.05 -4.41 0.37
CA THR A 35 -4.93 -4.45 -1.09
C THR A 35 -4.19 -5.70 -1.55
N LEU A 36 -3.11 -6.10 -0.84
CA LEU A 36 -2.34 -7.30 -1.18
C LEU A 36 -3.16 -8.56 -0.96
N GLU A 37 -3.89 -8.62 0.14
CA GLU A 37 -4.79 -9.73 0.47
C GLU A 37 -5.89 -9.87 -0.59
N ASN A 38 -6.59 -8.77 -0.93
CA ASN A 38 -7.64 -8.78 -1.94
C ASN A 38 -7.14 -9.25 -3.31
N ILE A 39 -5.99 -8.73 -3.76
CA ILE A 39 -5.38 -9.14 -5.04
C ILE A 39 -4.92 -10.61 -4.99
N THR A 40 -4.35 -11.05 -3.87
CA THR A 40 -3.91 -12.45 -3.70
C THR A 40 -5.10 -13.41 -3.72
N ASN A 41 -6.17 -13.08 -3.00
CA ASN A 41 -7.40 -13.86 -3.00
C ASN A 41 -7.99 -13.95 -4.41
N PHE A 42 -8.05 -12.83 -5.14
CA PHE A 42 -8.49 -12.82 -6.55
C PHE A 42 -7.64 -13.75 -7.44
N LYS A 43 -6.31 -13.73 -7.29
CA LYS A 43 -5.39 -14.62 -8.02
C LYS A 43 -5.64 -16.10 -7.76
N LEU A 44 -6.05 -16.44 -6.54
CA LEU A 44 -6.31 -17.80 -6.12
C LEU A 44 -7.67 -18.32 -6.59
N MET A 45 -8.59 -17.45 -7.00
CA MET A 45 -9.94 -17.84 -7.42
C MET A 45 -9.93 -18.76 -8.65
N ASN A 46 -9.14 -18.45 -9.68
CA ASN A 46 -9.00 -19.29 -10.88
C ASN A 46 -7.81 -18.85 -11.77
N ARG A 47 -7.53 -19.67 -12.80
CA ARG A 47 -6.44 -19.42 -13.76
C ARG A 47 -6.59 -18.10 -14.52
N SER A 48 -7.78 -17.75 -15.01
CA SER A 48 -8.02 -16.51 -15.75
C SER A 48 -7.76 -15.27 -14.88
N ALA A 49 -8.18 -15.30 -13.61
CA ALA A 49 -7.90 -14.25 -12.63
C ALA A 49 -6.40 -14.13 -12.34
N ARG A 50 -5.69 -15.25 -12.20
CA ARG A 50 -4.23 -15.27 -12.07
C ARG A 50 -3.55 -14.62 -13.28
N GLU A 51 -3.91 -15.02 -14.49
CA GLU A 51 -3.36 -14.47 -15.74
C GLU A 51 -3.64 -12.97 -15.85
N ALA A 52 -4.84 -12.51 -15.48
CA ALA A 52 -5.19 -11.09 -15.47
C ALA A 52 -4.34 -10.25 -14.49
N THR A 53 -3.84 -10.84 -13.39
CA THR A 53 -2.93 -10.13 -12.47
C THR A 53 -1.48 -10.10 -12.91
N GLN A 54 -1.12 -10.91 -13.90
CA GLN A 54 0.22 -10.97 -14.50
C GLN A 54 0.35 -10.04 -15.71
N THR A 55 -0.70 -9.26 -16.03
CA THR A 55 -0.62 -8.27 -17.10
C THR A 55 0.00 -6.97 -16.58
N GLU A 56 0.89 -6.36 -17.36
CA GLU A 56 1.29 -4.98 -17.09
C GLU A 56 0.09 -4.03 -17.25
N PRO A 57 -0.10 -3.09 -16.29
CA PRO A 57 0.83 -2.63 -15.25
C PRO A 57 0.60 -3.25 -13.86
N LEU A 58 -0.35 -4.18 -13.75
CA LEU A 58 -0.78 -4.75 -12.47
C LEU A 58 0.30 -5.61 -11.82
N GLU A 59 1.11 -6.32 -12.62
CA GLU A 59 2.23 -7.11 -12.11
C GLU A 59 3.26 -6.24 -11.36
N ILE A 60 3.62 -5.09 -11.94
CA ILE A 60 4.55 -4.12 -11.34
C ILE A 60 3.97 -3.55 -10.05
N PHE A 61 2.70 -3.13 -10.08
CA PHE A 61 2.01 -2.66 -8.88
C PHE A 61 2.02 -3.71 -7.76
N HIS A 62 1.70 -4.96 -8.08
CA HIS A 62 1.68 -6.07 -7.12
C HIS A 62 3.09 -6.37 -6.55
N GLY A 63 4.15 -6.24 -7.35
CA GLY A 63 5.53 -6.33 -6.87
C GLY A 63 5.87 -5.26 -5.82
N ARG A 64 5.54 -4.00 -6.11
CA ARG A 64 5.71 -2.87 -5.18
C ARG A 64 4.88 -3.03 -3.91
N LEU A 65 3.65 -3.49 -4.06
CA LEU A 65 2.73 -3.73 -2.95
C LEU A 65 3.24 -4.78 -1.97
N LYS A 66 3.86 -5.86 -2.47
CA LYS A 66 4.52 -6.86 -1.62
C LYS A 66 5.63 -6.24 -0.77
N GLN A 67 6.48 -5.41 -1.37
CA GLN A 67 7.55 -4.73 -0.63
C GLN A 67 6.99 -3.83 0.47
N LEU A 68 5.99 -3.00 0.14
CA LEU A 68 5.33 -2.12 1.11
C LEU A 68 4.65 -2.91 2.24
N SER A 69 4.04 -4.05 1.94
CA SER A 69 3.41 -4.91 2.96
C SER A 69 4.44 -5.51 3.90
N THR A 70 5.59 -5.98 3.38
CA THR A 70 6.71 -6.43 4.21
C THR A 70 7.22 -5.31 5.13
N PHE A 71 7.27 -4.07 4.65
CA PHE A 71 7.66 -2.94 5.51
C PHE A 71 6.67 -2.70 6.65
N VAL A 72 5.35 -2.76 6.37
CA VAL A 72 4.31 -2.65 7.40
C VAL A 72 4.43 -3.78 8.42
N GLU A 73 4.69 -5.01 7.98
CA GLU A 73 4.92 -6.16 8.88
C GLU A 73 6.15 -5.94 9.77
N THR A 74 7.25 -5.41 9.22
CA THR A 74 8.45 -5.06 10.02
C THR A 74 8.12 -4.02 11.09
N LEU A 75 7.39 -2.95 10.73
CA LEU A 75 6.96 -1.93 11.70
C LEU A 75 6.05 -2.55 12.78
N ARG A 76 5.14 -3.44 12.39
CA ARG A 76 4.24 -4.12 13.32
C ARG A 76 5.02 -5.00 14.29
N ASN A 77 6.01 -5.74 13.81
CA ASN A 77 6.86 -6.59 14.63
C ASN A 77 7.69 -5.77 15.63
N ALA A 78 8.19 -4.59 15.22
CA ALA A 78 8.88 -3.68 16.13
C ALA A 78 7.99 -3.21 17.29
N VAL A 79 6.69 -3.01 17.03
CA VAL A 79 5.71 -2.60 18.05
C VAL A 79 5.17 -3.77 18.86
N ALA A 80 5.10 -4.97 18.28
CA ALA A 80 4.52 -6.15 18.93
C ALA A 80 5.33 -6.63 20.15
N HIS A 81 6.59 -6.21 20.26
CA HIS A 81 7.47 -6.63 21.34
C HIS A 81 8.12 -5.45 22.06
N PRO A 82 7.33 -4.54 22.64
CA PRO A 82 7.84 -3.31 23.23
C PRO A 82 8.62 -3.59 24.52
N THR A 83 8.34 -4.69 25.22
CA THR A 83 9.04 -5.13 26.43
C THR A 83 10.51 -5.49 26.21
N TYR A 84 10.95 -5.68 24.95
CA TYR A 84 12.39 -5.86 24.64
C TYR A 84 13.12 -4.53 24.44
N LEU A 85 12.41 -3.41 24.38
CA LEU A 85 12.99 -2.08 24.27
C LEU A 85 13.26 -1.47 25.66
N PRO A 86 14.27 -0.61 25.78
CA PRO A 86 14.46 0.21 26.97
C PRO A 86 13.18 1.01 27.31
N GLY A 87 12.74 0.93 28.57
CA GLY A 87 11.50 1.55 29.06
C GLY A 87 10.22 0.75 28.76
N GLY A 88 10.33 -0.39 28.06
CA GLY A 88 9.20 -1.22 27.67
C GLY A 88 8.46 -1.90 28.82
N ASP A 89 9.12 -2.11 29.96
CA ASP A 89 8.52 -2.72 31.15
C ASP A 89 7.41 -1.85 31.77
N ASP A 90 7.48 -0.53 31.56
CA ASP A 90 6.49 0.44 32.03
C ASP A 90 5.32 0.62 31.04
N LEU A 91 5.38 -0.01 29.86
CA LEU A 91 4.37 0.13 28.84
C LEU A 91 3.13 -0.73 29.17
N SER A 92 2.02 -0.07 29.52
CA SER A 92 0.76 -0.77 29.75
C SER A 92 0.29 -1.52 28.49
N GLU A 93 -0.37 -2.67 28.66
CA GLU A 93 -0.97 -3.46 27.59
C GLU A 93 -1.87 -2.63 26.65
N TYR A 94 -2.68 -1.72 27.23
CA TYR A 94 -3.52 -0.79 26.46
C TYR A 94 -2.72 0.13 25.52
N HIS A 95 -1.55 0.61 25.96
CA HIS A 95 -0.68 1.44 25.11
C HIS A 95 -0.03 0.60 24.00
N ALA A 96 0.39 -0.63 24.29
CA ALA A 96 0.92 -1.55 23.29
C ALA A 96 -0.13 -1.89 22.21
N GLU A 97 -1.37 -2.20 22.62
CA GLU A 97 -2.49 -2.45 21.71
C GLU A 97 -2.78 -1.24 20.83
N ARG A 98 -2.75 -0.03 21.40
CA ARG A 98 -2.97 1.21 20.65
C ARG A 98 -1.87 1.47 19.62
N MET A 99 -0.62 1.18 19.95
CA MET A 99 0.50 1.29 19.00
C MET A 99 0.35 0.27 17.87
N LEU A 100 -0.08 -0.95 18.19
CA LEU A 100 -0.34 -1.99 17.18
C LEU A 100 -1.49 -1.63 16.24
N ASP A 101 -2.59 -1.09 16.78
CA ASP A 101 -3.72 -0.60 15.98
C ASP A 101 -3.29 0.53 15.03
N GLU A 102 -2.43 1.44 15.53
CA GLU A 102 -1.86 2.54 14.74
C GLU A 102 -1.03 2.03 13.55
N VAL A 103 -0.30 0.93 13.69
CA VAL A 103 0.50 0.33 12.60
C VAL A 103 -0.32 -0.58 11.68
N ALA A 104 -1.27 -1.35 12.21
CA ALA A 104 -1.99 -2.38 11.46
C ALA A 104 -3.12 -1.83 10.56
N TYR A 105 -3.86 -0.83 11.02
CA TYR A 105 -5.07 -0.34 10.32
C TYR A 105 -4.90 1.02 9.64
N ARG A 106 -3.85 1.77 9.99
CA ARG A 106 -3.67 3.15 9.54
C ARG A 106 -2.24 3.46 9.08
N PRO A 107 -1.78 2.85 7.97
CA PRO A 107 -0.56 3.34 7.31
C PRO A 107 -0.69 4.85 7.00
N ALA A 108 -1.93 5.33 6.88
CA ALA A 108 -2.36 6.71 7.01
C ALA A 108 -2.67 7.15 8.45
N LEU A 109 -1.66 7.50 9.25
CA LEU A 109 -1.73 8.36 10.45
C LEU A 109 -3.13 8.88 10.87
N GLY A 110 -3.53 8.68 12.12
CA GLY A 110 -4.54 9.57 12.68
C GLY A 110 -3.96 10.99 12.84
N GLY A 111 -4.24 11.91 11.93
CA GLY A 111 -3.97 13.35 12.08
C GLY A 111 -4.74 14.04 13.22
N ALA A 112 -5.11 13.32 14.27
CA ALA A 112 -5.89 13.81 15.38
C ALA A 112 -5.55 12.97 16.62
N TYR A 113 -4.69 13.49 17.49
CA TYR A 113 -5.01 13.74 18.90
C TYR A 113 -4.02 14.77 19.45
N ASN A 114 -4.44 16.04 19.33
CA ASN A 114 -4.10 17.22 20.14
C ASN A 114 -2.92 18.12 19.70
N ASN A 115 -3.25 19.08 18.83
CA ASN A 115 -2.91 20.51 18.90
C ASN A 115 -1.62 20.98 19.60
N GLN A 116 -0.72 21.52 18.78
CA GLN A 116 0.12 22.74 18.92
C GLN A 116 1.06 22.71 17.70
N ASP A 117 1.00 23.49 16.62
CA ASP A 117 0.46 24.81 16.34
C ASP A 117 0.14 24.95 14.82
N GLY A 118 -0.87 25.75 14.48
CA GLY A 118 -0.81 26.73 13.39
C GLY A 118 -0.91 26.29 11.90
N PRO A 119 -1.96 26.70 11.15
CA PRO A 119 -2.09 26.47 9.71
C PRO A 119 -1.41 27.56 8.87
N ARG A 120 -0.63 27.21 7.83
CA ARG A 120 -0.39 28.08 6.65
C ARG A 120 -0.02 27.32 5.36
N ASP A 121 -0.91 27.42 4.39
CA ASP A 121 -0.71 27.68 2.95
C ASP A 121 0.58 27.22 2.25
N ARG A 122 0.40 26.33 1.25
CA ARG A 122 0.53 26.74 -0.17
C ARG A 122 0.03 25.67 -1.14
N TYR A 123 -1.20 25.89 -1.63
CA TYR A 123 -1.54 25.54 -3.00
C TYR A 123 -0.75 26.47 -3.93
N ARG A 124 0.16 25.93 -4.74
CA ARG A 124 0.62 26.58 -5.96
C ARG A 124 0.75 25.52 -7.03
N GLY A 125 -0.20 25.53 -7.96
CA GLY A 125 -0.20 24.63 -9.09
C GLY A 125 0.98 24.87 -10.02
N SER A 126 1.38 23.80 -10.70
CA SER A 126 2.01 23.86 -12.02
C SER A 126 1.55 22.63 -12.81
N THR A 127 0.58 22.86 -13.67
CA THR A 127 0.32 22.06 -14.86
C THR A 127 1.46 22.32 -15.86
N SER A 128 2.27 21.30 -16.15
CA SER A 128 3.01 21.21 -17.40
C SER A 128 3.25 19.73 -17.69
N GLY A 129 2.62 19.25 -18.77
CA GLY A 129 2.71 17.88 -19.21
C GLY A 129 4.11 17.52 -19.69
N HIS A 130 4.65 16.45 -19.12
CA HIS A 130 5.54 15.48 -19.77
C HIS A 130 5.67 14.29 -18.81
N TRP A 131 4.76 13.32 -18.91
CA TRP A 131 4.74 12.16 -18.03
C TRP A 131 5.10 10.92 -18.86
N ASN A 132 6.34 10.46 -18.76
CA ASN A 132 6.81 9.16 -19.23
C ASN A 132 8.14 8.81 -18.55
N GLU A 133 8.34 7.54 -18.22
CA GLU A 133 9.50 6.91 -17.54
C GLU A 133 9.83 7.44 -16.12
N GLY A 134 9.82 8.76 -15.91
CA GLY A 134 10.19 9.40 -14.65
C GLY A 134 9.28 9.10 -13.46
N GLN A 135 7.99 8.80 -13.70
CA GLN A 135 7.03 8.45 -12.64
C GLN A 135 7.26 7.05 -12.06
N ARG A 136 7.59 6.05 -12.90
CA ARG A 136 7.98 4.72 -12.42
C ARG A 136 9.21 4.83 -11.53
N SER A 137 10.23 5.59 -11.99
CA SER A 137 11.43 5.83 -11.18
C SER A 137 11.16 6.63 -9.90
N ASP A 138 10.17 7.52 -9.88
CA ASP A 138 9.79 8.26 -8.66
C ASP A 138 9.16 7.33 -7.62
N VAL A 139 8.20 6.48 -8.02
CA VAL A 139 7.57 5.50 -7.11
C VAL A 139 8.60 4.53 -6.56
N ASP A 140 9.47 3.97 -7.40
CA ASP A 140 10.51 3.04 -6.97
C ASP A 140 11.54 3.73 -6.05
N SER A 141 11.88 4.99 -6.32
CA SER A 141 12.74 5.80 -5.44
C SER A 141 12.10 6.04 -4.07
N ARG A 142 10.79 6.34 -4.02
CA ARG A 142 10.04 6.47 -2.75
C ARG A 142 10.04 5.17 -1.96
N ILE A 143 9.80 4.03 -2.63
CA ILE A 143 9.83 2.71 -1.98
C ILE A 143 11.23 2.39 -1.45
N ASN A 144 12.28 2.73 -2.19
CA ASN A 144 13.67 2.56 -1.73
C ASN A 144 14.00 3.47 -0.53
N ASN A 145 13.50 4.70 -0.50
CA ASN A 145 13.66 5.59 0.66
C ASN A 145 12.95 5.01 1.89
N VAL A 146 11.71 4.53 1.72
CA VAL A 146 10.97 3.82 2.78
C VAL A 146 11.76 2.62 3.29
N LYS A 147 12.32 1.80 2.38
CA LYS A 147 13.16 0.65 2.75
C LYS A 147 14.33 1.08 3.65
N GLY A 148 15.04 2.15 3.27
CA GLY A 148 16.14 2.68 4.07
C GLY A 148 15.69 3.08 5.48
N SER A 149 14.58 3.81 5.60
CA SER A 149 14.06 4.21 6.91
C SER A 149 13.59 3.04 7.77
N VAL A 150 12.93 2.04 7.16
CA VAL A 150 12.48 0.82 7.87
C VAL A 150 13.68 0.01 8.37
N MET A 151 14.73 -0.13 7.56
CA MET A 151 15.93 -0.87 7.95
C MET A 151 16.68 -0.16 9.07
N ASN A 152 16.85 1.16 8.99
CA ASN A 152 17.47 1.94 10.06
C ASN A 152 16.67 1.81 11.37
N LEU A 153 15.34 1.89 11.32
CA LEU A 153 14.51 1.69 12.51
C LEU A 153 14.65 0.25 13.06
N ALA A 154 14.62 -0.75 12.19
CA ALA A 154 14.77 -2.15 12.59
C ALA A 154 16.13 -2.38 13.26
N GLU A 155 17.20 -1.79 12.75
CA GLU A 155 18.53 -1.80 13.36
C GLU A 155 18.51 -1.18 14.77
N SER A 156 17.98 0.04 14.92
CA SER A 156 17.88 0.69 16.25
C SER A 156 17.01 -0.11 17.24
N VAL A 157 15.97 -0.79 16.78
CA VAL A 157 15.13 -1.69 17.61
C VAL A 157 15.92 -2.93 18.04
N MET A 158 16.64 -3.57 17.12
CA MET A 158 17.44 -4.77 17.40
C MET A 158 18.61 -4.46 18.34
N GLU A 159 19.26 -3.31 18.14
CA GLU A 159 20.40 -2.84 18.95
C GLU A 159 19.94 -2.17 20.26
N ARG A 160 18.63 -2.04 20.47
CA ARG A 160 18.02 -1.42 21.66
C ARG A 160 18.47 0.03 21.87
N GLU A 161 18.76 0.73 20.79
CA GLU A 161 19.13 2.15 20.80
C GLU A 161 17.92 3.07 20.90
N ILE A 162 16.75 2.58 20.47
CA ILE A 162 15.49 3.31 20.56
C ILE A 162 14.73 2.97 21.83
N PHE A 163 14.27 4.00 22.54
CA PHE A 163 13.38 3.86 23.70
C PHE A 163 11.93 3.66 23.24
N VAL A 164 11.13 2.96 24.05
CA VAL A 164 9.72 2.70 23.72
C VAL A 164 8.92 4.00 23.48
N ASP A 165 9.26 5.07 24.21
CA ASP A 165 8.62 6.40 24.07
C ASP A 165 8.93 7.07 22.71
N ASP A 166 10.08 6.77 22.13
CA ASP A 166 10.53 7.31 20.84
C ASP A 166 10.14 6.42 19.66
N LEU A 167 9.70 5.18 19.93
CA LEU A 167 9.34 4.20 18.90
C LEU A 167 8.27 4.74 17.97
N MET A 168 7.17 5.25 18.51
CA MET A 168 6.09 5.79 17.68
C MET A 168 6.48 7.06 16.95
N SER A 169 7.30 7.91 17.55
CA SER A 169 7.85 9.11 16.89
C SER A 169 8.70 8.74 15.67
N SER A 170 9.36 7.58 15.69
CA SER A 170 10.15 7.06 14.57
C SER A 170 9.31 6.29 13.55
N ILE A 171 8.28 5.55 13.98
CA ILE A 171 7.40 4.77 13.10
C ILE A 171 6.48 5.67 12.26
N ARG A 172 5.90 6.72 12.86
CA ARG A 172 4.93 7.61 12.21
C ARG A 172 5.39 8.21 10.87
N PRO A 173 6.60 8.80 10.74
CA PRO A 173 7.06 9.31 9.46
C PRO A 173 7.22 8.19 8.42
N ILE A 174 7.68 7.00 8.82
CA ILE A 174 7.84 5.85 7.93
C ILE A 174 6.48 5.36 7.42
N ALA A 175 5.50 5.21 8.32
CA ALA A 175 4.14 4.83 7.96
C ALA A 175 3.53 5.81 6.95
N ARG A 176 3.72 7.13 7.15
CA ARG A 176 3.31 8.16 6.19
C ARG A 176 3.94 7.94 4.82
N SER A 177 5.25 7.71 4.76
CA SER A 177 5.96 7.47 3.50
C SER A 177 5.50 6.17 2.81
N ILE A 178 5.16 5.11 3.57
CA ILE A 178 4.53 3.89 3.03
C ILE A 178 3.19 4.23 2.37
N LYS A 179 2.32 5.01 3.05
CA LYS A 179 1.02 5.43 2.50
C LYS A 179 1.20 6.24 1.22
N GLU A 180 2.13 7.18 1.21
CA GLU A 180 2.40 8.03 0.05
C GLU A 180 2.92 7.20 -1.13
N ALA A 181 3.86 6.28 -0.90
CA ALA A 181 4.36 5.37 -1.91
C ALA A 181 3.25 4.46 -2.47
N HIS A 182 2.39 3.92 -1.60
CA HIS A 182 1.23 3.13 -1.99
C HIS A 182 0.25 3.94 -2.85
N ASN A 183 -0.11 5.15 -2.41
CA ASN A 183 -1.02 6.03 -3.14
C ASN A 183 -0.46 6.43 -4.50
N SER A 184 0.85 6.70 -4.59
CA SER A 184 1.51 6.99 -5.86
C SER A 184 1.51 5.77 -6.79
N ALA A 185 1.81 4.57 -6.28
CA ALA A 185 1.74 3.34 -7.06
C ALA A 185 0.33 3.05 -7.56
N ARG A 186 -0.69 3.30 -6.74
CA ARG A 186 -2.11 3.14 -7.12
C ARG A 186 -2.53 4.19 -8.15
N ALA A 187 -2.09 5.44 -8.01
CA ALA A 187 -2.36 6.48 -9.00
C ALA A 187 -1.75 6.12 -10.37
N GLU A 188 -0.51 5.62 -10.39
CA GLU A 188 0.18 5.15 -11.60
C GLU A 188 -0.56 3.96 -12.25
N LEU A 189 -1.01 3.00 -11.44
CA LEU A 189 -1.81 1.86 -11.91
C LEU A 189 -3.07 2.35 -12.63
N MET A 190 -3.78 3.32 -12.06
CA MET A 190 -5.04 3.85 -12.61
C MET A 190 -4.84 4.78 -13.82
N SER A 191 -3.68 5.43 -13.97
CA SER A 191 -3.41 6.31 -15.11
C SER A 191 -3.00 5.55 -16.37
N SER A 192 -2.42 4.37 -16.22
CA SER A 192 -1.92 3.55 -17.32
C SER A 192 -2.95 3.18 -18.40
N ASP A 193 -4.24 3.13 -18.06
CA ASP A 193 -5.31 2.82 -19.01
C ASP A 193 -5.67 3.98 -19.92
N ARG A 194 -5.52 5.21 -19.42
CA ARG A 194 -5.86 6.42 -20.17
C ARG A 194 -4.92 6.60 -21.35
N GLU A 195 -3.64 6.27 -21.18
CA GLU A 195 -2.64 6.37 -22.26
C GLU A 195 -2.85 5.35 -23.38
N ARG A 196 -3.33 4.14 -23.07
CA ARG A 196 -3.63 3.14 -24.12
C ARG A 196 -4.82 3.54 -24.98
N GLN A 197 -5.79 4.27 -24.44
CA GLN A 197 -6.91 4.80 -25.22
C GLN A 197 -6.52 5.97 -26.12
N GLU A 198 -5.54 6.79 -25.71
CA GLU A 198 -5.08 7.94 -26.50
C GLU A 198 -4.15 7.56 -27.66
N ARG A 199 -3.37 6.48 -27.54
CA ARG A 199 -2.49 5.99 -28.63
C ARG A 199 -3.19 5.15 -29.69
N GLY A 200 -4.46 4.77 -29.48
CA GLY A 200 -5.24 3.95 -30.39
C GLY A 200 -6.21 4.73 -31.29
N ARG A 201 -6.09 6.06 -31.37
CA ARG A 201 -6.91 6.94 -32.22
C ARG A 201 -6.11 7.53 -33.36
#